data_AF-A0A3D2K251-F1
#
_entry.id   AF-A0A3D2K251-F1
#
_cell.length_a   1.000
_cell.length_b   1.000
_cell.length_c   1.000
_cell.angle_alpha   90.00
_cell.angle_beta   90.00
_cell.angle_gamma   90.00
#
_symmetry.space_group_name_H-M   'P 1'
#
loop_
_entity.id
_entity.type
_entity.pdbx_description
1 polymer ?
#
loop_
_entity_poly.entity_id
_entity_poly.type
_entity_poly.pdbx_seq_one_letter_code
_entity_poly.pdbx_strand_id
1 'polypeptide(L)'
;MIMKYALALITSIFLALSLIAAQPELVESNEIPAIQITPDTTLKVFADQKSHGVTAPTALTIDEKGRVLITETWRFGDNLGIDDNRRRRHWLLDDIASQSTDDRLAMYEKWHHKHPPETYTKIPEKIRMLVDENGDGVADKHTIFADGFNAPLDGTAAGIFSYNGNV
;
A
#
# COMPACT_ATOMS: atom_id res chain seq x y z
N MET A 1 17.92 -39.41 72.19
CA MET A 1 18.13 -40.09 70.91
C MET A 1 16.95 -39.76 69.99
N ILE A 2 17.04 -38.69 69.19
CA ILE A 2 16.06 -38.34 68.16
C ILE A 2 16.85 -37.87 66.94
N MET A 3 16.62 -38.56 65.83
CA MET A 3 17.38 -38.57 64.59
C MET A 3 16.97 -37.38 63.71
N LYS A 4 17.93 -36.54 63.28
CA LYS A 4 17.68 -35.45 62.32
C LYS A 4 17.77 -36.02 60.90
N TYR A 5 16.64 -36.00 60.18
CA TYR A 5 16.58 -36.33 58.76
C TYR A 5 17.22 -35.19 57.95
N ALA A 6 18.30 -35.48 57.21
CA ALA A 6 18.85 -34.56 56.22
C ALA A 6 18.05 -34.75 54.92
N LEU A 7 17.22 -33.76 54.60
CA LEU A 7 16.47 -33.70 53.35
C LEU A 7 17.44 -33.26 52.24
N ALA A 8 17.83 -34.18 51.36
CA ALA A 8 18.63 -33.84 50.17
C ALA A 8 17.71 -33.18 49.14
N LEU A 9 17.87 -31.87 48.94
CA LEU A 9 17.15 -31.11 47.93
C LEU A 9 17.84 -31.35 46.57
N ILE A 10 17.22 -32.16 45.70
CA ILE A 10 17.67 -32.34 44.31
C ILE A 10 17.02 -31.22 43.49
N THR A 11 17.79 -30.18 43.18
CA THR A 11 17.38 -29.13 42.23
C THR A 11 17.68 -29.62 40.81
N SER A 12 16.66 -30.14 40.12
CA SER A 12 16.72 -30.36 38.67
C SER A 12 16.66 -29.01 37.94
N ILE A 13 17.77 -28.64 37.30
CA ILE A 13 17.82 -27.50 36.36
C ILE A 13 17.28 -28.00 35.02
N PHE A 14 16.06 -27.60 34.68
CA PHE A 14 15.55 -27.71 33.31
C PHE A 14 16.17 -26.59 32.47
N LEU A 15 17.13 -26.93 31.60
CA LEU A 15 17.67 -26.01 30.61
C LEU A 15 16.69 -25.94 29.44
N ALA A 16 15.77 -24.96 29.45
CA ALA A 16 14.94 -24.66 28.30
C ALA A 16 15.81 -24.03 27.22
N LEU A 17 16.26 -24.83 26.24
CA LEU A 17 16.90 -24.32 25.03
C LEU A 17 15.80 -23.70 24.15
N SER A 18 15.54 -22.41 24.32
CA SER A 18 14.79 -21.68 23.31
C SER A 18 15.65 -21.61 22.05
N LEU A 19 15.18 -22.20 20.95
CA LEU A 19 15.71 -21.85 19.64
C LEU A 19 15.40 -20.35 19.44
N ILE A 20 16.38 -19.51 19.72
CA ILE A 20 16.38 -18.15 19.20
C ILE A 20 16.66 -18.34 17.71
N ALA A 21 15.62 -18.21 16.88
CA ALA A 21 15.82 -18.06 15.45
C ALA A 21 16.74 -16.84 15.28
N ALA A 22 17.97 -17.08 14.81
CA ALA A 22 18.90 -16.01 14.52
C ALA A 22 18.21 -15.07 13.53
N GLN A 23 18.00 -13.82 13.93
CA GLN A 23 17.55 -12.80 12.99
C GLN A 23 18.64 -12.70 11.92
N PRO A 24 18.29 -12.80 10.63
CA PRO A 24 19.29 -12.70 9.58
C PRO A 24 19.98 -11.34 9.70
N GLU A 25 21.31 -11.35 9.67
CA GLU A 25 22.10 -10.12 9.64
C GLU A 25 21.74 -9.36 8.37
N LEU A 26 21.29 -8.11 8.50
CA LEU A 26 20.94 -7.28 7.35
C LEU A 26 22.14 -6.44 6.94
N VAL A 27 22.33 -6.29 5.63
CA VAL A 27 23.38 -5.48 5.01
C VAL A 27 22.75 -4.34 4.22
N GLU A 28 23.45 -3.22 4.10
CA GLU A 28 23.00 -2.10 3.25
C GLU A 28 22.92 -2.56 1.78
N SER A 29 21.86 -2.15 1.09
CA SER A 29 21.73 -2.38 -0.34
C SER A 29 22.64 -1.44 -1.13
N ASN A 30 23.35 -1.99 -2.13
CA ASN A 30 24.13 -1.19 -3.08
C ASN A 30 23.27 -0.27 -3.97
N GLU A 31 22.01 -0.63 -4.20
CA GLU A 31 21.10 0.15 -5.05
C GLU A 31 20.47 1.33 -4.30
N ILE A 32 20.00 1.10 -3.07
CA ILE A 32 19.43 2.13 -2.20
C ILE A 32 20.06 1.98 -0.81
N PRO A 33 21.11 2.75 -0.46
CA PRO A 33 21.84 2.58 0.80
C PRO A 33 21.00 2.69 2.07
N ALA A 34 19.86 3.39 2.01
CA ALA A 34 18.93 3.51 3.13
C ALA A 34 18.10 2.24 3.40
N ILE A 35 18.13 1.24 2.51
CA ILE A 35 17.40 -0.02 2.64
C ILE A 35 18.39 -1.12 3.02
N GLN A 36 18.02 -1.89 4.04
CA GLN A 36 18.76 -3.07 4.46
C GLN A 36 18.11 -4.34 3.90
N ILE A 37 18.92 -5.27 3.41
CA ILE A 37 18.50 -6.54 2.80
C ILE A 37 19.28 -7.70 3.42
N THR A 38 18.82 -8.95 3.24
CA THR A 38 19.61 -10.10 3.67
C THR A 38 20.78 -10.31 2.71
N PRO A 39 21.93 -10.87 3.17
CA PRO A 39 23.16 -10.88 2.38
C PRO A 39 23.09 -11.77 1.13
N ASP A 40 22.12 -12.67 1.08
CA ASP A 40 21.82 -13.60 -0.01
C ASP A 40 20.77 -13.06 -1.00
N THR A 41 20.36 -11.79 -0.86
CA THR A 41 19.38 -11.15 -1.74
C THR A 41 19.98 -9.98 -2.50
N THR A 42 19.30 -9.57 -3.57
CA THR A 42 19.64 -8.36 -4.33
C THR A 42 18.38 -7.50 -4.43
N LEU A 43 18.55 -6.21 -4.19
CA LEU A 43 17.53 -5.20 -4.47
C LEU A 43 17.79 -4.64 -5.87
N LYS A 44 16.74 -4.30 -6.61
CA LYS A 44 16.81 -3.50 -7.85
C LYS A 44 15.65 -2.53 -7.92
N VAL A 45 15.89 -1.37 -8.53
CA VAL A 45 14.82 -0.43 -8.86
C VAL A 45 14.17 -0.87 -10.17
N PHE A 46 13.01 -1.52 -10.08
CA PHE A 46 12.28 -1.98 -11.26
C PHE A 46 11.73 -0.83 -12.11
N ALA A 47 11.19 0.21 -11.47
CA ALA A 47 10.71 1.42 -12.12
C ALA A 47 10.76 2.61 -11.17
N ASP A 48 10.78 3.81 -11.74
CA ASP A 48 10.91 5.08 -11.02
C ASP A 48 10.03 6.18 -11.64
N GLN A 49 9.97 7.33 -10.98
CA GLN A 49 9.22 8.47 -11.51
C GLN A 49 9.90 9.06 -12.76
N LYS A 50 11.22 9.19 -12.76
CA LYS A 50 11.97 9.94 -13.78
C LYS A 50 11.92 9.25 -15.14
N SER A 51 12.08 7.93 -15.16
CA SER A 51 12.25 7.13 -16.37
C SER A 51 10.93 6.48 -16.80
N HIS A 52 10.01 6.20 -15.86
CA HIS A 52 8.76 5.47 -16.13
C HIS A 52 7.49 6.26 -15.83
N GLY A 53 7.62 7.44 -15.22
CA GLY A 53 6.49 8.29 -14.84
C GLY A 53 5.65 7.76 -13.68
N VAL A 54 6.11 6.72 -12.97
CA VAL A 54 5.39 6.15 -11.82
C VAL A 54 5.20 7.24 -10.76
N THR A 55 3.94 7.58 -10.49
CA THR A 55 3.60 8.65 -9.54
C THR A 55 2.53 8.17 -8.58
N ALA A 56 2.72 8.44 -7.28
CA ALA A 56 1.80 8.03 -6.22
C ALA A 56 1.31 6.56 -6.32
N PRO A 57 2.22 5.58 -6.48
CA PRO A 57 1.85 4.17 -6.55
C PRO A 57 1.15 3.74 -5.26
N THR A 58 -0.03 3.14 -5.38
CA THR A 58 -0.88 2.82 -4.22
C THR A 58 -1.11 1.32 -4.06
N ALA A 59 -1.41 0.63 -5.15
CA ALA A 59 -1.47 -0.83 -5.19
C ALA A 59 -0.81 -1.34 -6.48
N LEU A 60 -0.40 -2.61 -6.48
CA LEU A 60 0.11 -3.27 -7.66
C LEU A 60 -0.34 -4.73 -7.74
N THR A 61 -0.34 -5.26 -8.95
CA THR A 61 -0.51 -6.69 -9.22
C THR A 61 0.43 -7.11 -10.34
N ILE A 62 0.69 -8.42 -10.45
CA ILE A 62 1.44 -9.01 -11.55
C ILE A 62 0.46 -9.95 -12.25
N ASP A 63 0.31 -9.77 -13.56
CA ASP A 63 -0.59 -10.61 -14.34
C ASP A 63 0.07 -11.91 -14.82
N GLU A 64 -0.69 -12.76 -15.50
CA GLU A 64 -0.21 -14.06 -15.98
C GLU A 64 0.84 -13.95 -17.10
N LYS A 65 1.11 -12.75 -17.61
CA LYS A 65 2.15 -12.46 -18.60
C LYS A 65 3.42 -11.86 -17.96
N GLY A 66 3.45 -11.74 -16.63
CA GLY A 66 4.57 -11.15 -15.90
C GLY A 66 4.63 -9.62 -15.98
N ARG A 67 3.57 -8.96 -16.45
CA ARG A 67 3.50 -7.49 -16.51
C ARG A 67 3.12 -6.96 -15.13
N VAL A 68 3.74 -5.86 -14.70
CA VAL A 68 3.41 -5.21 -13.43
C VAL A 68 2.40 -4.11 -13.70
N LEU A 69 1.23 -4.19 -13.09
CA LEU A 69 0.20 -3.15 -13.16
C LEU A 69 0.12 -2.41 -11.82
N ILE A 70 0.15 -1.09 -11.87
CA ILE A 70 0.21 -0.20 -10.70
C ILE A 70 -0.96 0.77 -10.76
N THR A 71 -1.70 0.89 -9.67
CA THR A 71 -2.66 1.99 -9.49
C THR A 71 -1.94 3.23 -8.96
N GLU A 72 -2.21 4.37 -9.58
CA GLU A 72 -1.66 5.68 -9.19
C GLU A 72 -2.77 6.53 -8.58
N THR A 73 -2.60 6.94 -7.31
CA THR A 73 -3.57 7.81 -6.61
C THR A 73 -3.18 9.28 -6.71
N TRP A 74 -3.89 10.01 -7.54
CA TRP A 74 -3.74 11.43 -7.80
C TRP A 74 -4.76 12.29 -7.03
N ARG A 75 -5.92 11.74 -6.64
CA ARG A 75 -6.97 12.55 -6.00
C ARG A 75 -6.92 12.61 -4.48
N PHE A 76 -6.04 11.86 -3.81
CA PHE A 76 -5.96 11.89 -2.34
C PHE A 76 -5.26 13.16 -1.85
N GLY A 77 -5.99 14.00 -1.12
CA GLY A 77 -5.42 15.20 -0.52
C GLY A 77 -6.39 16.37 -0.49
N ASP A 78 -5.87 17.53 -0.10
CA ASP A 78 -6.71 18.73 0.06
C ASP A 78 -7.19 19.25 -1.30
N ASN A 79 -8.50 19.18 -1.53
CA ASN A 79 -9.15 19.62 -2.77
C ASN A 79 -8.65 18.89 -4.02
N LEU A 80 -8.32 17.60 -3.92
CA LEU A 80 -7.88 16.78 -5.05
C LEU A 80 -8.92 15.77 -5.54
N GLY A 81 -10.04 15.61 -4.83
CA GLY A 81 -11.19 14.79 -5.23
C GLY A 81 -11.46 13.60 -4.31
N ILE A 82 -10.50 13.21 -3.48
CA ILE A 82 -10.69 12.28 -2.38
C ILE A 82 -10.22 12.96 -1.10
N ASP A 83 -11.19 13.31 -0.27
CA ASP A 83 -10.95 14.09 0.93
C ASP A 83 -10.65 13.25 2.15
N ASP A 84 -9.88 13.88 3.02
CA ASP A 84 -9.63 13.41 4.37
C ASP A 84 -10.49 14.22 5.35
N ASN A 85 -11.29 13.54 6.18
CA ASN A 85 -12.23 14.17 7.10
C ASN A 85 -11.56 15.12 8.12
N ARG A 86 -10.26 14.97 8.42
CA ARG A 86 -9.50 15.85 9.32
C ARG A 86 -9.42 17.28 8.77
N ARG A 87 -9.47 17.43 7.44
CA ARG A 87 -9.48 18.73 6.74
C ARG A 87 -10.89 19.24 6.40
N ARG A 88 -11.93 18.48 6.78
CA ARG A 88 -13.32 18.74 6.39
C ARG A 88 -14.30 18.63 7.57
N ARG A 89 -13.90 19.16 8.73
CA ARG A 89 -14.72 19.10 9.96
C ARG A 89 -16.15 19.66 9.82
N HIS A 90 -16.41 20.51 8.83
CA HIS A 90 -17.73 21.11 8.62
C HIS A 90 -18.79 20.10 8.14
N TRP A 91 -18.41 19.04 7.42
CA TRP A 91 -19.34 18.01 6.94
C TRP A 91 -19.29 16.72 7.78
N LEU A 92 -18.49 16.68 8.85
CA LEU A 92 -18.17 15.45 9.58
C LEU A 92 -19.41 14.73 10.13
N LEU A 93 -20.39 15.50 10.64
CA LEU A 93 -21.63 14.90 11.16
C LEU A 93 -22.50 14.32 10.04
N ASP A 94 -22.49 14.92 8.85
CA ASP A 94 -23.20 14.39 7.69
C ASP A 94 -22.51 13.11 7.15
N ASP A 95 -21.17 13.09 7.17
CA ASP A 95 -20.35 11.94 6.76
C ASP A 95 -20.60 10.73 7.68
N ILE A 96 -20.61 10.95 9.01
CA ILE A 96 -20.92 9.91 10.01
C ILE A 96 -22.37 9.41 9.89
N ALA A 97 -23.30 10.29 9.52
CA ALA A 97 -24.72 9.94 9.38
C ALA A 97 -25.03 9.19 8.07
N SER A 98 -24.14 9.22 7.08
CA SER A 98 -24.34 8.59 5.78
C SER A 98 -24.32 7.06 5.91
N GLN A 99 -25.34 6.39 5.37
CA GLN A 99 -25.45 4.92 5.41
C GLN A 99 -25.42 4.27 4.02
N SER A 100 -25.45 5.09 2.97
CA SER A 100 -25.43 4.66 1.58
C SER A 100 -24.55 5.58 0.70
N THR A 101 -24.32 5.18 -0.55
CA THR A 101 -23.65 6.02 -1.55
C THR A 101 -24.49 7.24 -1.94
N ASP A 102 -25.81 7.12 -1.90
CA ASP A 102 -26.73 8.21 -2.22
C ASP A 102 -26.70 9.28 -1.13
N ASP A 103 -26.63 8.87 0.16
CA ASP A 103 -26.44 9.81 1.28
C ASP A 103 -25.14 10.61 1.12
N ARG A 104 -24.07 9.94 0.67
CA ARG A 104 -22.77 10.59 0.44
C ARG A 104 -22.81 11.57 -0.72
N LEU A 105 -23.52 11.27 -1.80
CA LEU A 105 -23.75 12.23 -2.89
C LEU A 105 -24.58 13.44 -2.43
N ALA A 106 -25.65 13.20 -1.67
CA ALA A 106 -26.47 14.27 -1.10
C ALA A 106 -25.66 15.16 -0.12
N MET A 107 -24.75 14.56 0.65
CA MET A 107 -23.80 15.30 1.48
C MET A 107 -22.88 16.18 0.62
N TYR A 108 -22.27 15.64 -0.44
CA TYR A 108 -21.42 16.45 -1.33
C TYR A 108 -22.21 17.62 -1.91
N GLU A 109 -23.42 17.38 -2.41
CA GLU A 109 -24.29 18.41 -2.97
C GLU A 109 -24.60 19.53 -1.97
N LYS A 110 -24.96 19.17 -0.73
CA LYS A 110 -25.17 20.13 0.37
C LYS A 110 -23.96 21.05 0.58
N TRP A 111 -22.74 20.53 0.39
CA TRP A 111 -21.49 21.25 0.64
C TRP A 111 -20.82 21.82 -0.62
N HIS A 112 -21.45 21.78 -1.80
CA HIS A 112 -20.88 22.31 -3.05
C HIS A 112 -20.43 23.78 -2.98
N HIS A 113 -21.07 24.58 -2.13
CA HIS A 113 -20.70 25.98 -1.89
C HIS A 113 -19.32 26.14 -1.19
N LYS A 114 -18.80 25.09 -0.54
CA LYS A 114 -17.46 25.03 0.05
C LYS A 114 -16.52 24.07 -0.69
N HIS A 115 -17.08 23.09 -1.38
CA HIS A 115 -16.34 22.05 -2.08
C HIS A 115 -16.98 21.81 -3.46
N PRO A 116 -16.56 22.58 -4.49
CA PRO A 116 -17.20 22.55 -5.80
C PRO A 116 -17.21 21.14 -6.44
N PRO A 117 -18.25 20.79 -7.19
CA PRO A 117 -18.38 19.45 -7.80
C PRO A 117 -17.21 19.10 -8.75
N GLU A 118 -16.58 20.10 -9.36
CA GLU A 118 -15.41 19.93 -10.24
C GLU A 118 -14.19 19.41 -9.47
N THR A 119 -14.13 19.59 -8.15
CA THR A 119 -13.04 19.08 -7.32
C THR A 119 -12.93 17.56 -7.40
N TYR A 120 -14.06 16.86 -7.55
CA TYR A 120 -14.10 15.39 -7.62
C TYR A 120 -13.67 14.83 -8.98
N THR A 121 -13.94 15.57 -10.05
CA THR A 121 -13.88 15.06 -11.44
C THR A 121 -12.68 15.57 -12.23
N LYS A 122 -11.94 16.58 -11.74
CA LYS A 122 -10.83 17.20 -12.48
C LYS A 122 -9.63 16.31 -12.78
N ILE A 123 -9.35 15.30 -11.95
CA ILE A 123 -8.12 14.49 -12.01
C ILE A 123 -8.54 13.02 -11.93
N PRO A 124 -8.18 12.14 -12.88
CA PRO A 124 -8.46 10.71 -12.78
C PRO A 124 -7.34 9.93 -12.10
N GLU A 125 -7.71 8.88 -11.38
CA GLU A 125 -6.77 7.80 -11.09
C GLU A 125 -6.42 7.05 -12.38
N LYS A 126 -5.29 6.36 -12.37
CA LYS A 126 -4.76 5.66 -13.54
C LYS A 126 -4.18 4.32 -13.13
N ILE A 127 -4.25 3.36 -14.04
CA ILE A 127 -3.51 2.11 -13.97
C ILE A 127 -2.38 2.19 -14.98
N ARG A 128 -1.14 2.13 -14.51
CA ARG A 128 0.06 2.05 -15.34
C ARG A 128 0.48 0.59 -15.46
N MET A 129 0.81 0.15 -16.66
CA MET A 129 1.41 -1.15 -16.93
C MET A 129 2.88 -1.00 -17.28
N LEU A 130 3.71 -1.78 -16.63
CA LEU A 130 5.16 -1.87 -16.80
C LEU A 130 5.53 -3.27 -17.32
N VAL A 131 6.49 -3.34 -18.22
CA VAL A 131 6.97 -4.59 -18.81
C VAL A 131 8.50 -4.57 -18.86
N ASP A 132 9.12 -5.61 -18.30
CA ASP A 132 10.52 -5.97 -18.49
C ASP A 132 10.58 -7.05 -19.57
N GLU A 133 11.06 -6.69 -20.76
CA GLU A 133 11.14 -7.58 -21.92
C GLU A 133 12.44 -8.37 -21.96
N ASN A 134 13.48 -7.85 -21.32
CA ASN A 134 14.84 -8.40 -21.42
C ASN A 134 15.24 -9.24 -20.18
N GLY A 135 14.47 -9.17 -19.09
CA GLY A 135 14.65 -9.92 -17.86
C GLY A 135 15.76 -9.39 -16.94
N ASP A 136 16.21 -8.16 -17.12
CA ASP A 136 17.28 -7.55 -16.31
C ASP A 136 16.78 -7.00 -14.95
N GLY A 137 15.46 -7.02 -14.72
CA GLY A 137 14.84 -6.52 -13.50
C GLY A 137 14.57 -5.02 -13.52
N VAL A 138 14.55 -4.39 -14.70
CA VAL A 138 14.13 -3.00 -14.94
C VAL A 138 13.05 -3.00 -16.03
N ALA A 139 11.99 -2.21 -15.86
CA ALA A 139 10.96 -2.10 -16.88
C ALA A 139 11.51 -1.41 -18.14
N ASP A 140 11.38 -2.06 -19.31
CA ASP A 140 11.73 -1.47 -20.60
C ASP A 140 10.61 -0.60 -21.17
N LYS A 141 9.35 -0.95 -20.83
CA LYS A 141 8.16 -0.29 -21.38
C LYS A 141 7.19 0.11 -20.27
N HIS A 142 6.56 1.26 -20.45
CA HIS A 142 5.48 1.73 -19.60
C HIS A 142 4.33 2.34 -20.42
N THR A 143 3.09 2.00 -20.09
CA THR A 143 1.88 2.54 -20.75
C THR A 143 0.78 2.76 -19.73
N ILE A 144 -0.20 3.62 -20.05
CA ILE A 144 -1.43 3.71 -19.27
C ILE A 144 -2.36 2.59 -19.76
N PHE A 145 -2.66 1.65 -18.86
CA PHE A 145 -3.54 0.50 -19.12
C PHE A 145 -5.01 0.90 -19.06
N ALA A 146 -5.38 1.70 -18.06
CA ALA A 146 -6.72 2.24 -17.89
C ALA A 146 -6.66 3.59 -17.16
N ASP A 147 -7.61 4.46 -17.43
CA ASP A 147 -7.80 5.74 -16.73
C ASP A 147 -9.30 6.09 -16.68
N GLY A 148 -9.62 7.31 -16.22
CA GLY A 148 -11.00 7.80 -16.15
C GLY A 148 -11.71 7.48 -14.83
N PHE A 149 -10.98 7.05 -13.80
CA PHE A 149 -11.50 6.81 -12.46
C PHE A 149 -11.59 8.14 -11.68
N ASN A 150 -12.58 8.97 -11.99
CA ASN A 150 -12.78 10.29 -11.40
C ASN A 150 -14.25 10.59 -11.08
N ALA A 151 -15.12 9.59 -10.96
CA ALA A 151 -16.47 9.83 -10.46
C ALA A 151 -16.41 10.31 -8.99
N PRO A 152 -17.40 11.10 -8.53
CA PRO A 152 -17.42 11.58 -7.14
C PRO A 152 -17.36 10.50 -6.07
N LEU A 153 -17.86 9.30 -6.38
CA LEU A 153 -17.84 8.16 -5.47
C LEU A 153 -16.65 7.21 -5.68
N ASP A 154 -15.85 7.40 -6.72
CA ASP A 154 -14.67 6.57 -6.95
C ASP A 154 -13.66 6.78 -5.81
N GLY A 155 -13.09 5.70 -5.31
CA GLY A 155 -12.08 5.73 -4.25
C GLY A 155 -10.65 5.98 -4.76
N THR A 156 -9.67 5.71 -3.90
CA THR A 156 -8.23 5.93 -4.15
C THR A 156 -7.59 4.83 -5.01
N ALA A 157 -8.35 4.02 -5.74
CA ALA A 157 -7.81 2.85 -6.46
C ALA A 157 -6.84 2.00 -5.60
N ALA A 158 -7.13 1.82 -4.30
CA ALA A 158 -6.23 1.18 -3.33
C ALA A 158 -6.19 -0.36 -3.42
N GLY A 159 -6.66 -0.93 -4.53
CA GLY A 159 -6.61 -2.34 -4.82
C GLY A 159 -6.67 -2.58 -6.32
N ILE A 160 -5.92 -3.57 -6.78
CA ILE A 160 -5.90 -4.07 -8.16
C ILE A 160 -5.61 -5.56 -8.10
N PHE A 161 -6.28 -6.34 -8.95
CA PHE A 161 -6.14 -7.78 -8.96
C PHE A 161 -6.31 -8.30 -10.39
N SER A 162 -5.34 -9.09 -10.85
CA SER A 162 -5.44 -9.75 -12.14
C SER A 162 -5.93 -11.18 -12.00
N TYR A 163 -6.88 -11.58 -12.84
CA TYR A 163 -7.38 -12.95 -12.90
C TYR A 163 -7.95 -13.32 -14.27
N ASN A 164 -7.44 -14.41 -14.83
CA ASN A 164 -7.83 -14.98 -16.12
C ASN A 164 -7.77 -13.93 -17.24
N GLY A 165 -6.70 -13.13 -17.26
CA GLY A 165 -6.50 -12.07 -18.24
C GLY A 165 -7.38 -10.83 -18.06
N ASN A 166 -8.17 -10.76 -16.98
CA ASN A 166 -8.85 -9.54 -16.55
C ASN A 166 -8.03 -8.85 -15.46
N VAL A 167 -8.25 -7.55 -15.34
CA VAL A 167 -7.67 -6.67 -14.32
C VAL A 167 -8.76 -5.73 -13.85
#